data_AF-A0A0V8JFQ3-F1
#
_entry.id   AF-A0A0V8JFQ3-F1
#
_cell.length_a   1.000
_cell.length_b   1.000
_cell.length_c   1.000
_cell.angle_alpha   90.00
_cell.angle_beta   90.00
_cell.angle_gamma   90.00
#
_symmetry.space_group_name_H-M   'P 1'
#
loop_
_entity.id
_entity.type
_entity.pdbx_description
1 polymer ?
#
loop_
_entity_poly.entity_id
_entity_poly.type
_entity_poly.pdbx_seq_one_letter_code
_entity_poly.pdbx_strand_id
1 'polypeptide(L)'
;MKKFIYICLTLVVVYTIAYDLKVGTLQPYNQKAAPVAAISIQNSTPYQKVKISSGDTVLSVIERLNPSSLSKPIPDLAKDFQRLNHGIRPESIQVGKSYNFPVYKKN
;
A
#
# COMPACT_ATOMS: atom_id res chain seq x y z
N MET A 1 42.03 -30.46 4.29
CA MET A 1 41.36 -29.53 5.22
C MET A 1 41.06 -28.17 4.58
N LYS A 2 42.03 -27.47 3.95
CA LYS A 2 41.79 -26.18 3.27
C LYS A 2 40.68 -26.21 2.20
N LYS A 3 40.66 -27.24 1.36
CA LYS A 3 39.62 -27.44 0.32
C LYS A 3 38.20 -27.58 0.91
N PHE A 4 38.10 -28.21 2.08
CA PHE A 4 36.82 -28.37 2.78
C PHE A 4 36.32 -27.03 3.36
N ILE A 5 37.24 -26.22 3.89
CA ILE A 5 36.94 -24.86 4.38
C ILE A 5 36.38 -23.98 3.25
N TYR A 6 36.97 -24.03 2.05
CA TYR A 6 36.45 -23.28 0.90
C TYR A 6 35.05 -23.73 0.48
N ILE A 7 34.77 -25.04 0.51
CA ILE A 7 33.44 -25.57 0.19
C ILE A 7 32.39 -25.10 1.22
N CYS A 8 32.71 -25.17 2.52
CA CYS A 8 31.83 -24.65 3.55
C CYS A 8 31.58 -23.14 3.39
N LEU A 9 32.62 -22.36 3.08
CA LEU A 9 32.50 -20.92 2.87
C LEU A 9 31.59 -20.60 1.69
N THR A 10 31.74 -21.31 0.57
CA THR A 10 30.88 -21.14 -0.61
C THR A 10 29.42 -21.46 -0.29
N LEU A 11 29.14 -22.54 0.46
CA LEU A 11 27.78 -22.89 0.87
C LEU A 11 27.15 -21.80 1.76
N VAL A 12 27.92 -21.22 2.68
CA VAL A 12 27.45 -20.11 3.52
C VAL A 12 27.12 -18.88 2.67
N VAL A 13 27.99 -18.51 1.73
CA VAL A 13 27.75 -17.35 0.83
C VAL A 13 26.50 -17.56 -0.03
N VAL A 14 26.33 -18.74 -0.61
CA VAL A 14 25.12 -19.04 -1.40
C VAL A 14 23.87 -19.00 -0.52
N TYR A 15 23.95 -19.54 0.69
CA TYR A 15 22.83 -19.53 1.63
C TYR A 15 22.42 -18.11 2.03
N THR A 16 23.36 -17.22 2.35
CA THR A 16 23.04 -15.84 2.75
C THR A 16 22.44 -15.04 1.60
N ILE A 17 22.95 -15.19 0.38
CA ILE A 17 22.36 -14.58 -0.83
C ILE A 17 20.92 -15.09 -1.03
N ALA A 18 20.71 -16.40 -0.95
CA ALA A 18 19.37 -16.98 -1.09
C ALA A 18 18.41 -16.51 0.02
N TYR A 19 18.91 -16.35 1.25
CA TYR A 19 18.13 -15.84 2.38
C TYR A 19 17.74 -14.37 2.16
N ASP A 20 18.69 -13.52 1.74
CA ASP A 20 18.46 -12.09 1.47
C ASP A 20 17.42 -11.89 0.36
N LEU A 21 17.50 -12.70 -0.71
CA LEU A 21 16.52 -12.67 -1.81
C LEU A 21 15.13 -13.18 -1.41
N LYS A 22 15.03 -14.08 -0.43
CA LYS A 22 13.78 -14.72 -0.02
C LYS A 22 13.07 -13.97 1.08
N VAL A 23 13.82 -13.31 1.97
CA VAL A 23 13.31 -12.58 3.12
C VAL A 23 13.33 -11.09 2.81
N GLY A 24 12.24 -10.60 2.23
CA GLY A 24 12.02 -9.17 2.09
C GLY A 24 12.03 -8.47 3.45
N THR A 25 12.62 -7.28 3.52
CA THR A 25 12.72 -6.47 4.75
C THR A 25 11.40 -5.86 5.22
N LEU A 26 10.34 -6.01 4.43
CA LEU A 26 9.01 -5.54 4.80
C LEU A 26 8.41 -6.48 5.82
N GLN A 27 8.25 -5.98 7.05
CA GLN A 27 7.47 -6.67 8.07
C GLN A 27 6.09 -6.99 7.50
N PRO A 28 5.62 -8.26 7.53
CA PRO A 28 4.23 -8.54 7.24
C PRO A 28 3.40 -7.75 8.24
N TYR A 29 2.69 -6.75 7.73
CA TYR A 29 1.86 -5.89 8.56
C TYR A 29 0.71 -6.73 9.15
N ASN A 30 0.91 -7.24 10.36
CA ASN A 30 -0.11 -7.84 11.19
C ASN A 30 -0.97 -6.73 11.80
N GLN A 31 -1.74 -6.03 10.97
CA GLN A 31 -2.96 -5.44 11.49
C GLN A 31 -3.92 -6.58 11.73
N LYS A 32 -4.05 -6.96 13.01
CA LYS A 32 -5.25 -7.58 13.52
C LYS A 32 -6.41 -6.78 12.94
N ALA A 33 -7.18 -7.39 12.05
CA ALA A 33 -8.37 -6.76 11.50
C ALA A 33 -9.16 -6.23 12.70
N ALA A 34 -9.28 -4.90 12.79
CA ALA A 34 -10.20 -4.31 13.75
C ALA A 34 -11.58 -4.93 13.43
N PRO A 35 -12.35 -5.33 14.46
CA PRO A 35 -13.66 -5.91 14.23
C PRO A 35 -14.44 -4.95 13.33
N VAL A 36 -15.09 -5.51 12.32
CA VAL A 36 -15.95 -4.79 11.38
C VAL A 36 -17.09 -4.16 12.19
N ALA A 37 -16.86 -2.97 12.73
CA ALA A 37 -17.93 -2.07 13.07
C ALA A 37 -18.42 -1.53 11.73
N ALA A 38 -19.52 -2.09 11.24
CA ALA A 38 -20.26 -1.52 10.13
C ALA A 38 -20.75 -0.13 10.55
N ILE A 39 -19.93 0.90 10.30
CA ILE A 39 -20.37 2.27 10.43
C ILE A 39 -21.18 2.55 9.17
N SER A 40 -22.51 2.47 9.30
CA SER A 40 -23.43 3.01 8.32
C SER A 40 -23.26 4.52 8.26
N ILE A 41 -22.43 5.03 7.34
CA ILE A 41 -22.38 6.47 7.05
C ILE A 41 -23.19 6.74 5.80
N GLN A 42 -24.40 7.19 6.08
CA GLN A 42 -25.35 7.88 5.23
C GLN A 42 -24.71 9.20 4.73
N ASN A 43 -23.95 9.09 3.63
CA ASN A 43 -23.58 10.11 2.63
C ASN A 43 -22.39 9.52 1.85
N SER A 44 -22.68 8.64 0.89
CA SER A 44 -21.64 7.90 0.16
C SER A 44 -20.84 8.86 -0.70
N THR A 45 -19.70 9.32 -0.19
CA THR A 45 -18.66 9.90 -1.05
C THR A 45 -18.36 8.82 -2.11
N PRO A 46 -18.58 9.08 -3.42
CA PRO A 46 -18.35 8.07 -4.43
C PRO A 46 -16.89 7.62 -4.36
N TYR A 47 -16.65 6.33 -4.54
CA TYR A 47 -15.31 5.78 -4.49
C TYR A 47 -15.11 4.70 -5.54
N GLN A 48 -13.86 4.52 -5.93
CA GLN A 48 -13.43 3.42 -6.81
C GLN A 48 -12.33 2.62 -6.12
N LYS A 49 -12.47 1.29 -6.16
CA LYS A 49 -11.45 0.37 -5.62
C LYS A 49 -10.34 0.19 -6.64
N VAL A 50 -9.11 0.53 -6.28
CA VAL A 50 -7.93 0.46 -7.16
C VAL A 50 -6.87 -0.42 -6.53
N LYS A 51 -6.28 -1.32 -7.32
CA LYS A 51 -5.09 -2.11 -6.96
C LYS A 51 -3.83 -1.29 -7.24
N ILE A 52 -2.99 -1.13 -6.23
CA ILE A 52 -1.77 -0.31 -6.30
C ILE A 52 -0.70 -1.03 -7.12
N SER A 53 -0.13 -0.32 -8.08
CA SER A 53 1.03 -0.77 -8.87
C SER A 53 2.31 -0.11 -8.37
N SER A 54 3.48 -0.60 -8.79
CA SER A 54 4.75 0.06 -8.48
C SER A 54 4.74 1.50 -8.98
N GLY A 55 5.16 2.44 -8.13
CA GLY A 55 5.19 3.86 -8.43
C GLY A 55 3.87 4.62 -8.22
N ASP A 56 2.76 3.92 -7.92
CA ASP A 56 1.52 4.60 -7.52
C ASP A 56 1.68 5.26 -6.14
N THR A 57 1.12 6.47 -6.02
CA THR A 57 0.94 7.18 -4.75
C THR A 57 -0.55 7.45 -4.55
N VAL A 58 -0.96 7.76 -3.32
CA VAL A 58 -2.37 8.13 -3.10
C VAL A 58 -2.77 9.34 -3.93
N LEU A 59 -1.89 10.34 -4.03
CA LEU A 59 -2.15 11.53 -4.83
C LEU A 59 -2.27 11.18 -6.32
N SER A 60 -1.29 10.48 -6.91
CA SER A 60 -1.30 10.17 -8.34
C SER A 60 -2.50 9.30 -8.75
N VAL A 61 -2.97 8.41 -7.88
CA VAL A 61 -4.19 7.63 -8.12
C VAL A 61 -5.43 8.53 -8.09
N ILE A 62 -5.55 9.42 -7.10
CA ILE A 62 -6.68 10.36 -7.00
C ILE A 62 -6.71 11.28 -8.22
N GLU A 63 -5.55 11.79 -8.66
CA GLU A 63 -5.46 12.67 -9.83
C GLU A 63 -5.89 11.95 -11.11
N ARG A 64 -5.44 10.71 -11.29
CA ARG A 64 -5.82 9.86 -12.43
C ARG A 64 -7.31 9.56 -12.47
N LEU A 65 -7.94 9.38 -11.31
CA LEU A 65 -9.39 9.14 -11.21
C LEU A 65 -10.22 10.42 -11.36
N ASN A 66 -9.64 11.59 -11.09
CA ASN A 66 -10.33 12.87 -11.05
C ASN A 66 -9.67 13.93 -11.94
N PRO A 67 -9.39 13.64 -13.23
CA PRO A 67 -8.54 14.48 -14.08
C PRO A 67 -9.09 15.90 -14.30
N SER A 68 -10.39 16.11 -14.08
CA SER A 68 -11.07 17.39 -14.31
C SER A 68 -11.68 18.01 -13.05
N SER A 69 -11.47 17.43 -11.85
CA SER A 69 -12.20 17.77 -10.61
C SER A 69 -11.32 17.95 -9.37
N LEU A 70 -10.01 18.12 -9.54
CA LEU A 70 -9.11 18.44 -8.44
C LEU A 70 -9.25 19.91 -8.03
N SER A 71 -10.25 20.21 -7.23
CA SER A 71 -10.46 21.56 -6.66
C SER A 71 -10.16 21.61 -5.15
N LYS A 72 -9.81 20.47 -4.55
CA LYS A 72 -9.56 20.37 -3.10
C LYS A 72 -8.08 20.46 -2.73
N PRO A 73 -7.75 21.04 -1.56
CA PRO A 73 -6.40 20.99 -0.99
C PRO A 73 -5.91 19.55 -0.77
N ILE A 74 -4.60 19.31 -0.95
CA ILE A 74 -3.96 18.00 -0.74
C ILE A 74 -4.28 17.38 0.65
N PRO A 75 -4.28 18.13 1.77
CA PRO A 75 -4.64 17.55 3.07
C PRO A 75 -6.05 16.96 3.13
N ASP A 76 -6.99 17.53 2.39
CA ASP A 76 -8.37 17.02 2.36
C ASP A 76 -8.48 15.77 1.49
N LEU A 77 -7.69 15.66 0.41
CA LEU A 77 -7.58 14.43 -0.37
C LEU A 77 -7.05 13.27 0.48
N ALA A 78 -6.04 13.54 1.32
CA ALA A 78 -5.49 12.57 2.25
C ALA A 78 -6.53 12.12 3.29
N LYS A 79 -7.30 13.05 3.87
CA LYS A 79 -8.39 12.73 4.81
C LYS A 79 -9.50 11.93 4.15
N ASP A 80 -9.89 12.27 2.93
CA ASP A 80 -10.91 11.55 2.17
C ASP A 80 -10.47 10.10 1.91
N PHE A 81 -9.21 9.89 1.53
CA PHE A 81 -8.62 8.55 1.42
C PHE A 81 -8.64 7.79 2.76
N GLN A 82 -8.16 8.41 3.84
CA GLN A 82 -8.13 7.80 5.18
C GLN A 82 -9.54 7.36 5.60
N ARG A 83 -10.54 8.23 5.42
CA ARG A 83 -11.94 7.95 5.77
C ARG A 83 -12.50 6.76 5.01
N LEU A 84 -12.17 6.61 3.72
CA LEU A 84 -12.62 5.48 2.88
C LEU A 84 -11.89 4.15 3.18
N ASN A 85 -10.79 4.19 3.93
CA ASN A 85 -9.92 3.04 4.21
C ASN A 85 -9.67 2.86 5.71
N HIS A 86 -10.65 3.16 6.56
CA HIS A 86 -10.59 2.92 8.02
C HIS A 86 -9.35 3.54 8.71
N GLY A 87 -8.95 4.74 8.29
CA GLY A 87 -7.83 5.49 8.88
C GLY A 87 -6.44 5.09 8.37
N ILE A 88 -6.33 4.25 7.34
CA ILE A 88 -5.04 3.92 6.72
C ILE A 88 -4.37 5.19 6.20
N ARG A 89 -3.15 5.47 6.68
CA ARG A 89 -2.37 6.63 6.26
C ARG A 89 -2.01 6.55 4.77
N PRO A 90 -2.03 7.67 4.03
CA PRO A 90 -1.73 7.67 2.60
C PRO A 90 -0.37 7.08 2.23
N GLU A 91 0.64 7.26 3.09
CA GLU A 91 2.02 6.82 2.85
C GLU A 91 2.21 5.33 3.14
N SER A 92 1.19 4.65 3.68
CA SER A 92 1.26 3.24 4.09
C SER A 92 0.63 2.28 3.08
N ILE A 93 0.26 2.77 1.89
CA ILE A 93 -0.22 1.91 0.80
C ILE A 93 0.88 0.95 0.33
N GLN A 94 0.47 -0.19 -0.23
CA GLN A 94 1.39 -1.25 -0.63
C GLN A 94 1.03 -1.75 -2.02
N VAL A 95 2.06 -1.99 -2.83
CA VAL A 95 1.92 -2.60 -4.16
C VAL A 95 1.19 -3.93 -4.05
N GLY A 96 0.25 -4.16 -4.95
CA GLY A 96 -0.57 -5.37 -5.02
C GLY A 96 -1.81 -5.37 -4.11
N LYS A 97 -1.94 -4.45 -3.15
CA LYS A 97 -3.15 -4.29 -2.34
C LYS A 97 -4.14 -3.34 -3.01
N SER A 98 -5.43 -3.49 -2.66
CA SER A 98 -6.49 -2.63 -3.16
C SER A 98 -7.05 -1.73 -2.08
N TYR A 99 -7.25 -0.45 -2.41
CA TYR A 99 -7.81 0.57 -1.52
C TYR A 99 -8.95 1.32 -2.22
N ASN A 100 -9.80 1.96 -1.44
CA ASN A 100 -10.89 2.80 -1.93
C ASN A 100 -10.39 4.22 -2.14
N PHE A 101 -10.55 4.76 -3.35
CA PHE A 101 -10.15 6.12 -3.68
C PHE A 101 -11.37 6.99 -3.95
N PRO A 102 -11.41 8.23 -3.46
CA PRO A 102 -12.54 9.12 -3.69
C PRO A 102 -12.66 9.49 -5.17
N VAL A 103 -13.89 9.49 -5.67
CA VAL A 103 -14.26 9.98 -7.01
C VAL A 103 -15.16 11.19 -6.84
N TYR A 104 -14.70 12.32 -7.34
CA TYR A 104 -15.39 13.60 -7.32
C TYR A 104 -16.13 13.76 -8.65
N LYS A 105 -17.45 13.92 -8.57
CA LYS A 105 -18.22 14.35 -9.73
C LYS A 105 -17.96 15.83 -9.96
N LYS A 106 -17.83 16.21 -11.23
CA LYS A 106 -17.89 17.62 -11.63
C LYS A 106 -19.33 18.08 -11.36
N ASN A 107 -19.50 19.02 -10.43
CA ASN A 107 -20.72 19.82 -10.34
C ASN A 107 -20.69 20.89 -11.44
#